data_AF-X0SBU7-F1
#
_entry.id   AF-X0SBU7-F1
#
_cell.length_a   1.000
_cell.length_b   1.000
_cell.length_c   1.000
_cell.angle_alpha   90.00
_cell.angle_beta   90.00
_cell.angle_gamma   90.00
#
_symmetry.space_group_name_H-M   'P 1'
#
loop_
_entity.id
_entity.type
_entity.pdbx_description
1 polymer ?
#
loop_
_entity_poly.entity_id
_entity_poly.type
_entity_poly.pdbx_seq_one_letter_code
_entity_poly.pdbx_strand_id
1 'polypeptide(L)'
;YQTMQIVAEIEKFDKFFSDMREAWVGGIADFGDPQAAINMQHHPQYDVYHEALDRAVAEHLGDPFIAYRLMSRDQIGEWQSGADMPAIAVTTELSIAKAFRKLASNRGRDDLQVVQLSVPSSAVIMLGHSGEHELVVDANYISANEIQFLNEGVKRYSYWDMVDHYGLEEEAATMNDLALPWLNDNRPGKISSMARKPGYRLLSQLRLFMKLAGHRNYANKVVTPKQFEAALNKPIQLWRGGGGEYDPDYATTRSWSSFTADERRVKTFSQYDGTYGTNMPGQRLSTRDADDSWEVALTLPLKDILLYLSNGYDEEVIVSNKVAARAQIVESLSESILMELQEIGDPSQMTSKELKDQLEDAGWAKVDDGDTAYSNVYGKEGSPWVVKILKVMRRGSASTRFQCAMQWYR
;
A
#
# COMPACT_ATOMS: atom_id res chain seq x y z
N TYR A 1 36.33 -1.46 -4.07
CA TYR A 1 37.74 -1.50 -3.59
C TYR A 1 38.45 -2.73 -4.14
N GLN A 2 37.98 -3.97 -3.90
CA GLN A 2 38.60 -5.19 -4.44
C GLN A 2 38.73 -5.21 -5.97
N THR A 3 37.68 -4.82 -6.71
CA THR A 3 37.74 -4.71 -8.18
C THR A 3 38.79 -3.73 -8.68
N MET A 4 39.11 -2.68 -7.92
CA MET A 4 40.18 -1.73 -8.29
C MET A 4 41.58 -2.34 -8.16
N GLN A 5 41.77 -3.29 -7.23
CA GLN A 5 43.04 -4.00 -7.07
C GLN A 5 43.29 -4.92 -8.27
N ILE A 6 42.25 -5.61 -8.74
CA ILE A 6 42.29 -6.40 -9.98
C ILE A 6 42.64 -5.52 -11.18
N VAL A 7 41.99 -4.35 -11.31
CA VAL A 7 42.28 -3.41 -12.41
C VAL A 7 43.76 -3.02 -12.46
N ALA A 8 44.38 -2.71 -11.32
CA ALA A 8 45.80 -2.32 -11.27
C ALA A 8 46.76 -3.43 -11.71
N GLU A 9 46.38 -4.70 -11.55
CA GLU A 9 47.16 -5.84 -12.02
C GLU A 9 47.03 -6.02 -13.54
N ILE A 10 45.84 -5.72 -14.08
CA ILE A 10 45.49 -5.93 -15.49
C ILE A 10 45.81 -4.71 -16.39
N GLU A 11 45.94 -3.51 -15.84
CA GLU A 11 46.33 -2.30 -16.59
C GLU A 11 47.74 -2.36 -17.22
N LYS A 12 48.50 -3.40 -16.94
CA LYS A 12 49.85 -3.65 -17.50
C LYS A 12 49.81 -4.27 -18.90
N PHE A 13 48.66 -4.80 -19.32
CA PHE A 13 48.46 -5.36 -20.65
C PHE A 13 48.28 -4.25 -21.70
N ASP A 14 48.45 -4.59 -22.98
CA ASP A 14 48.53 -3.60 -24.04
C ASP A 14 47.20 -2.84 -24.30
N LYS A 15 47.29 -1.84 -25.19
CA LYS A 15 46.16 -0.98 -25.55
C LYS A 15 44.96 -1.76 -26.09
N PHE A 16 45.17 -2.92 -26.72
CA PHE A 16 44.07 -3.69 -27.29
C PHE A 16 43.09 -4.14 -26.21
N PHE A 17 43.58 -4.63 -25.06
CA PHE A 17 42.69 -5.03 -23.96
C PHE A 17 41.92 -3.84 -23.40
N SER A 18 42.55 -2.66 -23.32
CA SER A 18 41.86 -1.43 -22.92
C SER A 18 40.75 -1.06 -23.91
N ASP A 19 41.02 -1.12 -25.21
CA ASP A 19 40.05 -0.79 -26.26
C ASP A 19 38.83 -1.72 -26.22
N MET A 20 39.02 -3.01 -25.95
CA MET A 20 37.92 -3.97 -25.79
C MET A 20 37.08 -3.71 -24.54
N ARG A 21 37.69 -3.27 -23.44
CA ARG A 21 36.96 -2.87 -22.22
C ARG A 21 36.12 -1.61 -22.44
N GLU A 22 36.62 -0.67 -23.24
CA GLU A 22 35.87 0.53 -23.64
C GLU A 22 34.68 0.20 -24.56
N ALA A 23 34.82 -0.80 -25.44
CA ALA A 23 33.72 -1.27 -26.27
C ALA A 23 32.58 -1.96 -25.47
N TRP A 24 32.86 -2.40 -24.23
CA TRP A 24 31.89 -3.08 -23.36
C TRP A 24 31.11 -2.14 -22.42
N VAL A 25 31.21 -0.82 -22.56
CA VAL A 25 30.51 0.14 -21.67
C VAL A 25 28.99 -0.12 -21.64
N GLY A 26 28.42 -0.17 -20.44
CA GLY A 26 27.00 -0.43 -20.19
C GLY A 26 26.61 -1.91 -20.20
N GLY A 27 27.58 -2.80 -20.03
CA GLY A 27 27.43 -4.25 -20.13
C GLY A 27 26.40 -4.88 -19.17
N ILE A 28 26.27 -4.42 -17.93
CA ILE A 28 25.25 -4.94 -16.99
C ILE A 28 23.82 -4.69 -17.50
N ALA A 29 23.62 -3.66 -18.34
CA ALA A 29 22.33 -3.35 -18.96
C ALA A 29 22.22 -3.82 -20.42
N ASP A 30 23.14 -4.68 -20.88
CA ASP A 30 23.20 -5.20 -22.25
C ASP A 30 23.38 -4.11 -23.33
N PHE A 31 24.08 -3.01 -23.00
CA PHE A 31 24.43 -1.96 -23.96
C PHE A 31 25.85 -2.08 -24.56
N GLY A 32 26.73 -2.85 -23.92
CA GLY A 32 28.09 -3.09 -24.40
C GLY A 32 28.11 -3.97 -25.66
N ASP A 33 29.16 -3.87 -26.48
CA ASP A 33 29.33 -4.69 -27.68
C ASP A 33 29.70 -6.14 -27.31
N PRO A 34 28.81 -7.15 -27.51
CA PRO A 34 29.10 -8.55 -27.19
C PRO A 34 30.33 -9.10 -27.92
N GLN A 35 30.67 -8.51 -29.08
CA GLN A 35 31.81 -8.93 -29.89
C GLN A 35 33.15 -8.58 -29.22
N ALA A 36 33.21 -7.63 -28.28
CA ALA A 36 34.44 -7.30 -27.56
C ALA A 36 34.96 -8.48 -26.72
N ALA A 37 34.07 -9.21 -26.03
CA ALA A 37 34.46 -10.39 -25.27
C ALA A 37 35.00 -11.51 -26.19
N ILE A 38 34.43 -11.66 -27.39
CA ILE A 38 34.88 -12.64 -28.39
C ILE A 38 36.23 -12.21 -29.00
N ASN A 39 36.38 -10.94 -29.33
CA ASN A 39 37.61 -10.41 -29.92
C ASN A 39 38.77 -10.49 -28.92
N MET A 40 38.50 -10.24 -27.63
CA MET A 40 39.49 -10.36 -26.57
C MET A 40 40.07 -11.78 -26.50
N GLN A 41 39.22 -12.80 -26.58
CA GLN A 41 39.60 -14.21 -26.55
C GLN A 41 40.46 -14.66 -27.74
N HIS A 42 40.36 -13.98 -28.88
CA HIS A 42 41.17 -14.29 -30.07
C HIS A 42 42.54 -13.58 -30.10
N HIS A 43 42.86 -12.74 -29.11
CA HIS A 43 44.12 -12.02 -29.09
C HIS A 43 45.30 -12.97 -28.76
N PRO A 44 46.48 -12.85 -29.41
CA PRO A 44 47.61 -13.74 -29.14
C PRO A 44 48.13 -13.74 -27.70
N GLN A 45 47.83 -12.69 -26.93
CA GLN A 45 48.21 -12.59 -25.52
C GLN A 45 47.07 -12.94 -24.56
N TYR A 46 45.93 -13.43 -25.07
CA TYR A 46 44.75 -13.68 -24.26
C TYR A 46 45.01 -14.69 -23.14
N ASP A 47 45.69 -15.80 -23.40
CA ASP A 47 45.96 -16.81 -22.36
C ASP A 47 46.75 -16.22 -21.18
N VAL A 48 47.77 -15.41 -21.47
CA VAL A 48 48.58 -14.72 -20.46
C VAL A 48 47.74 -13.69 -19.68
N TYR A 49 46.84 -12.99 -20.37
CA TYR A 49 45.90 -12.06 -19.77
C TYR A 49 44.90 -12.79 -18.85
N HIS A 50 44.32 -13.88 -19.33
CA HIS A 50 43.32 -14.66 -18.62
C HIS A 50 43.91 -15.32 -17.38
N GLU A 51 45.12 -15.88 -17.46
CA GLU A 51 45.82 -16.41 -16.28
C GLU A 51 46.11 -15.33 -15.22
N ALA A 52 46.42 -14.10 -15.64
CA ALA A 52 46.62 -12.99 -14.73
C ALA A 52 45.29 -12.53 -14.11
N LEU A 53 44.22 -12.50 -14.90
CA LEU A 53 42.88 -12.13 -14.47
C LEU A 53 42.29 -13.13 -13.48
N ASP A 54 42.35 -14.42 -13.82
CA ASP A 54 41.91 -15.54 -12.97
C ASP A 54 42.59 -15.48 -11.60
N ARG A 55 43.91 -15.35 -11.59
CA ARG A 55 44.70 -15.21 -10.34
C ARG A 55 44.28 -13.99 -9.52
N ALA A 56 44.14 -12.83 -10.16
CA ALA A 56 43.76 -11.60 -9.47
C ALA A 56 42.33 -11.69 -8.91
N VAL A 57 41.39 -12.30 -9.64
CA VAL A 57 40.02 -12.54 -9.18
C VAL A 57 40.03 -13.50 -7.99
N ALA A 58 40.72 -14.64 -8.10
CA ALA A 58 40.82 -15.62 -7.03
C ALA A 58 41.44 -15.03 -5.75
N GLU A 59 42.48 -14.19 -5.89
CA GLU A 59 43.14 -13.52 -4.78
C GLU A 59 42.24 -12.48 -4.09
N HIS A 60 41.56 -11.62 -4.86
CA HIS A 60 40.84 -10.47 -4.31
C HIS A 60 39.36 -10.72 -4.02
N LEU A 61 38.72 -11.67 -4.72
CA LEU A 61 37.28 -11.96 -4.62
C LEU A 61 36.99 -13.39 -4.13
N GLY A 62 37.93 -14.32 -4.29
CA GLY A 62 37.80 -15.73 -3.94
C GLY A 62 37.42 -16.63 -5.11
N ASP A 63 37.42 -17.95 -4.87
CA ASP A 63 37.07 -18.96 -5.86
C ASP A 63 36.26 -20.13 -5.22
N PRO A 64 34.95 -20.25 -5.48
CA PRO A 64 34.13 -19.30 -6.23
C PRO A 64 33.85 -18.01 -5.44
N PHE A 65 33.46 -16.95 -6.15
CA PHE A 65 32.97 -15.69 -5.55
C PHE A 65 31.50 -15.45 -5.89
N ILE A 66 30.86 -14.56 -5.11
CA ILE A 66 29.46 -14.20 -5.34
C ILE A 66 29.36 -12.97 -6.24
N ALA A 67 28.53 -13.08 -7.28
CA ALA A 67 28.20 -11.97 -8.17
C ALA A 67 26.68 -11.82 -8.34
N TYR A 68 26.27 -10.67 -8.85
CA TYR A 68 24.88 -10.28 -9.03
C TYR A 68 24.64 -9.75 -10.45
N ARG A 69 23.47 -10.05 -11.01
CA ARG A 69 23.02 -9.55 -12.32
C ARG A 69 21.51 -9.34 -12.34
N LEU A 70 21.04 -8.38 -13.13
CA LEU A 70 19.62 -8.24 -13.46
C LEU A 70 19.35 -8.99 -14.76
N MET A 71 18.43 -9.96 -14.75
CA MET A 71 18.11 -10.80 -15.90
C MET A 71 16.60 -10.86 -16.13
N SER A 72 16.15 -11.03 -17.37
CA SER A 72 14.75 -11.36 -17.64
C SER A 72 14.44 -12.81 -17.30
N ARG A 73 13.17 -13.13 -17.04
CA ARG A 73 12.71 -14.51 -16.90
C ARG A 73 13.03 -15.37 -18.13
N ASP A 74 12.97 -14.78 -19.32
CA ASP A 74 13.26 -15.49 -20.57
C ASP A 74 14.75 -15.86 -20.66
N GLN A 75 15.67 -14.93 -20.35
CA GLN A 75 17.11 -15.22 -20.29
C GLN A 75 17.44 -16.33 -19.27
N ILE A 76 16.74 -16.33 -18.13
CA ILE A 76 16.91 -17.36 -17.11
C ILE A 76 16.37 -18.71 -17.62
N GLY A 77 15.22 -18.70 -18.29
CA GLY A 77 14.63 -19.89 -18.91
C GLY A 77 15.50 -20.49 -20.01
N GLU A 78 16.11 -19.65 -20.84
CA GLU A 78 17.09 -20.06 -21.85
C GLU A 78 18.30 -20.74 -21.19
N TRP A 79 18.88 -20.11 -20.17
CA TRP A 79 20.01 -20.68 -19.43
C TRP A 79 19.64 -22.02 -18.78
N GLN A 80 18.48 -22.11 -18.15
CA GLN A 80 17.97 -23.35 -17.53
C GLN A 80 17.66 -24.46 -18.55
N SER A 81 17.39 -24.10 -19.80
CA SER A 81 17.18 -25.08 -20.88
C SER A 81 18.49 -25.74 -21.35
N GLY A 82 19.65 -25.25 -20.90
CA GLY A 82 20.96 -25.67 -21.38
C GLY A 82 21.34 -25.01 -22.70
N ALA A 83 20.75 -23.86 -23.03
CA ALA A 83 21.18 -23.07 -24.18
C ALA A 83 22.62 -22.57 -23.96
N ASP A 84 23.36 -22.44 -25.05
CA ASP A 84 24.67 -21.79 -25.05
C ASP A 84 24.48 -20.31 -24.76
N MET A 85 25.02 -19.84 -23.64
CA MET A 85 24.80 -18.48 -23.17
C MET A 85 25.94 -17.58 -23.64
N PRO A 86 25.64 -16.37 -24.16
CA PRO A 86 26.69 -15.41 -24.45
C PRO A 86 27.40 -14.97 -23.16
N ALA A 87 28.56 -14.34 -23.32
CA ALA A 87 29.22 -13.66 -22.21
C ALA A 87 28.29 -12.63 -21.57
N ILE A 88 28.24 -12.63 -20.23
CA ILE A 88 27.38 -11.73 -19.46
C ILE A 88 28.21 -10.85 -18.53
N ALA A 89 27.71 -9.64 -18.27
CA ALA A 89 28.30 -8.77 -17.27
C ALA A 89 27.65 -8.98 -15.89
N VAL A 90 28.48 -9.06 -14.85
CA VAL A 90 28.06 -9.21 -13.45
C VAL A 90 28.73 -8.15 -12.58
N THR A 91 28.17 -7.90 -11.40
CA THR A 91 28.76 -7.03 -10.38
C THR A 91 28.88 -7.77 -9.05
N THR A 92 29.90 -7.47 -8.26
CA THR A 92 30.04 -7.97 -6.88
C THR A 92 29.18 -7.17 -5.89
N GLU A 93 28.54 -6.08 -6.31
CA GLU A 93 27.73 -5.23 -5.45
C GLU A 93 26.22 -5.37 -5.72
N LEU A 94 25.49 -5.91 -4.74
CA LEU A 94 24.03 -6.09 -4.85
C LEU A 94 23.27 -4.75 -5.05
N SER A 95 23.76 -3.67 -4.44
CA SER A 95 23.21 -2.32 -4.60
C SER A 95 23.23 -1.86 -6.06
N ILE A 96 24.32 -2.15 -6.77
CA ILE A 96 24.51 -1.82 -8.18
C ILE A 96 23.51 -2.62 -9.03
N ALA A 97 23.46 -3.96 -8.87
CA ALA A 97 22.50 -4.81 -9.59
C ALA A 97 21.03 -4.38 -9.37
N LYS A 98 20.68 -3.98 -8.14
CA LYS A 98 19.35 -3.42 -7.82
C LYS A 98 19.09 -2.05 -8.45
N ALA A 99 20.12 -1.21 -8.59
CA ALA A 99 20.00 0.11 -9.19
C ALA A 99 19.65 0.02 -10.68
N PHE A 100 20.14 -0.99 -11.41
CA PHE A 100 19.82 -1.22 -12.81
C PHE A 100 18.31 -1.40 -13.09
N ARG A 101 17.55 -1.92 -12.12
CA ARG A 101 16.09 -2.01 -12.23
C ARG A 101 15.40 -0.64 -12.33
N LYS A 102 16.06 0.43 -11.85
CA LYS A 102 15.52 1.79 -11.84
C LYS A 102 15.80 2.57 -13.14
N LEU A 103 16.62 2.01 -14.04
CA LEU A 103 16.91 2.63 -15.33
C LEU A 103 15.63 2.80 -16.15
N ALA A 104 15.58 3.88 -16.95
CA ALA A 104 14.41 4.22 -17.74
C ALA A 104 13.98 3.09 -18.69
N SER A 105 14.94 2.39 -19.30
CA SER A 105 14.73 1.23 -20.17
C SER A 105 14.08 0.03 -19.46
N ASN A 106 14.24 -0.06 -18.13
CA ASN A 106 13.74 -1.17 -17.31
C ASN A 106 12.45 -0.82 -16.55
N ARG A 107 11.95 0.42 -16.66
CA ARG A 107 10.72 0.83 -15.99
C ARG A 107 9.53 0.07 -16.54
N GLY A 108 8.78 -0.57 -15.64
CA GLY A 108 7.58 -1.34 -15.99
C GLY A 108 7.87 -2.78 -16.46
N ARG A 109 9.14 -3.20 -16.50
CA ARG A 109 9.50 -4.60 -16.74
C ARG A 109 9.42 -5.42 -15.47
N ASP A 110 8.32 -6.14 -15.32
CA ASP A 110 8.05 -7.05 -14.18
C ASP A 110 8.71 -8.43 -14.35
N ASP A 111 9.22 -8.72 -15.54
CA ASP A 111 9.94 -9.93 -15.88
C ASP A 111 11.42 -9.89 -15.47
N LEU A 112 11.95 -8.72 -15.09
CA LEU A 112 13.34 -8.58 -14.64
C LEU A 112 13.52 -9.00 -13.17
N GLN A 113 14.55 -9.81 -12.92
CA GLN A 113 14.91 -10.34 -11.61
C GLN A 113 16.40 -10.16 -11.34
N VAL A 114 16.73 -9.75 -10.12
CA VAL A 114 18.12 -9.75 -9.66
C VAL A 114 18.43 -11.17 -9.21
N VAL A 115 19.44 -11.77 -9.83
CA VAL A 115 19.95 -13.08 -9.50
C VAL A 115 21.30 -12.95 -8.81
N GLN A 116 21.61 -13.92 -7.96
CA GLN A 116 22.90 -14.16 -7.36
C GLN A 116 23.51 -15.40 -8.00
N LEU A 117 24.77 -15.29 -8.36
CA LEU A 117 25.54 -16.31 -9.06
C LEU A 117 26.75 -16.67 -8.20
N SER A 118 27.06 -17.97 -8.13
CA SER A 118 28.35 -18.46 -7.65
C SER A 118 29.26 -18.59 -8.86
N VAL A 119 30.25 -17.71 -8.98
CA VAL A 119 31.08 -17.58 -10.17
C VAL A 119 32.48 -18.13 -9.85
N PRO A 120 32.95 -19.17 -10.56
CA PRO A 120 34.35 -19.57 -10.45
C PRO A 120 35.23 -18.49 -11.07
N SER A 121 36.38 -18.22 -10.45
CA SER A 121 37.34 -17.21 -10.91
C SER A 121 37.72 -17.39 -12.39
N SER A 122 37.95 -18.64 -12.80
CA SER A 122 38.25 -19.01 -14.19
C SER A 122 37.16 -18.68 -15.21
N ALA A 123 35.90 -18.49 -14.79
CA ALA A 123 34.82 -18.05 -15.68
C ALA A 123 34.92 -16.57 -16.07
N VAL A 124 35.73 -15.78 -15.36
CA VAL A 124 35.92 -14.36 -15.67
C VAL A 124 36.85 -14.24 -16.89
N ILE A 125 36.30 -13.82 -18.02
CA ILE A 125 37.01 -13.74 -19.30
C ILE A 125 37.52 -12.33 -19.60
N MET A 126 36.94 -11.31 -18.97
CA MET A 126 37.30 -9.91 -19.20
C MET A 126 36.85 -9.03 -18.04
N LEU A 127 37.61 -7.96 -17.77
CA LEU A 127 37.13 -6.85 -16.92
C LEU A 127 36.17 -5.95 -17.69
N GLY A 128 35.09 -5.48 -17.07
CA GLY A 128 34.25 -4.44 -17.67
C GLY A 128 34.95 -3.08 -17.77
N HIS A 129 34.19 -2.08 -18.20
CA HIS A 129 34.64 -0.69 -18.22
C HIS A 129 35.08 -0.25 -16.81
N SER A 130 36.20 0.48 -16.74
CA SER A 130 36.85 0.86 -15.46
C SER A 130 35.95 1.70 -14.55
N GLY A 131 35.01 2.47 -15.12
CA GLY A 131 34.02 3.26 -14.38
C GLY A 131 32.80 2.51 -13.87
N GLU A 132 32.56 1.27 -14.32
CA GLU A 132 31.32 0.51 -14.02
C GLU A 132 31.54 -0.65 -13.04
N HIS A 133 32.81 -0.98 -12.74
CA HIS A 133 33.20 -2.06 -11.82
C HIS A 133 32.56 -3.43 -12.15
N GLU A 134 32.31 -3.69 -13.43
CA GLU A 134 31.71 -4.93 -13.90
C GLU A 134 32.79 -5.99 -14.17
N LEU A 135 32.42 -7.25 -14.05
CA LEU A 135 33.18 -8.40 -14.54
C LEU A 135 32.40 -9.05 -15.67
N VAL A 136 33.09 -9.46 -16.72
CA VAL A 136 32.48 -10.19 -17.84
C VAL A 136 32.82 -11.66 -17.69
N VAL A 137 31.79 -12.49 -17.64
CA VAL A 137 31.89 -13.92 -17.36
C VAL A 137 31.35 -14.72 -18.52
N ASP A 138 32.01 -15.84 -18.80
CA ASP A 138 31.42 -16.90 -19.62
C ASP A 138 30.36 -17.62 -18.78
N ALA A 139 29.09 -17.38 -19.14
CA ALA A 139 27.94 -17.94 -18.46
C ALA A 139 27.90 -19.48 -18.53
N ASN A 140 28.57 -20.10 -19.51
CA ASN A 140 28.57 -21.55 -19.65
C ASN A 140 29.39 -22.28 -18.57
N TYR A 141 30.22 -21.55 -17.82
CA TYR A 141 30.94 -22.09 -16.66
C TYR A 141 30.11 -22.11 -15.37
N ILE A 142 28.91 -21.52 -15.38
CA ILE A 142 28.03 -21.43 -14.22
C ILE A 142 26.82 -22.33 -14.47
N SER A 143 26.53 -23.22 -13.52
CA SER A 143 25.35 -24.08 -13.63
C SER A 143 24.09 -23.26 -13.44
N ALA A 144 23.11 -23.41 -14.35
CA ALA A 144 21.82 -22.74 -14.22
C ALA A 144 21.06 -23.10 -12.93
N ASN A 145 21.39 -24.25 -12.32
CA ASN A 145 20.83 -24.69 -11.03
C ASN A 145 21.43 -23.94 -9.83
N GLU A 146 22.55 -23.23 -10.00
CA GLU A 146 23.23 -22.45 -8.96
C GLU A 146 22.77 -20.99 -8.93
N ILE A 147 21.90 -20.60 -9.87
CA ILE A 147 21.29 -19.27 -9.92
C ILE A 147 20.31 -19.13 -8.76
N GLN A 148 20.63 -18.25 -7.80
CA GLN A 148 19.77 -17.94 -6.68
C GLN A 148 19.00 -16.64 -6.93
N PHE A 149 17.67 -16.68 -6.83
CA PHE A 149 16.84 -15.52 -7.06
C PHE A 149 16.80 -14.62 -5.81
N LEU A 150 17.40 -13.44 -5.87
CA LEU A 150 17.35 -12.49 -4.75
C LEU A 150 16.04 -11.70 -4.66
N ASN A 151 15.17 -11.91 -5.64
CA ASN A 151 13.78 -11.45 -5.62
C ASN A 151 12.79 -12.60 -5.37
N GLU A 152 13.25 -13.79 -4.96
CA GLU A 152 12.33 -14.77 -4.38
C GLU A 152 11.67 -14.15 -3.15
N GLY A 153 10.36 -14.28 -3.08
CA GLY A 153 9.62 -14.00 -1.86
C GLY A 153 8.35 -13.20 -2.05
N VAL A 154 8.07 -12.73 -3.27
CA VAL A 154 6.77 -12.14 -3.54
C VAL A 154 6.27 -12.57 -4.93
N LYS A 155 5.75 -13.80 -5.02
CA LYS A 155 4.80 -14.13 -6.08
C LYS A 155 3.67 -13.11 -5.97
N ARG A 156 3.58 -12.23 -6.96
CA ARG A 156 2.51 -11.27 -7.05
C ARG A 156 1.42 -11.90 -7.91
N TYR A 157 0.19 -11.78 -7.45
CA TYR A 157 -1.01 -12.36 -7.99
C TYR A 157 -1.84 -11.21 -8.58
N SER A 158 -2.31 -11.37 -9.82
CA SER A 158 -3.42 -10.56 -10.33
C SER A 158 -4.68 -10.76 -9.48
N TYR A 159 -5.74 -9.98 -9.73
CA TYR A 159 -7.03 -10.22 -9.07
C TYR A 159 -7.52 -11.66 -9.31
N TRP A 160 -7.44 -12.16 -10.53
CA TRP A 160 -7.89 -13.51 -10.88
C TRP A 160 -6.96 -14.58 -10.30
N ASP A 161 -5.66 -14.35 -10.27
CA ASP A 161 -4.74 -15.25 -9.57
C ASP A 161 -5.07 -15.34 -8.07
N MET A 162 -5.51 -14.23 -7.44
CA MET A 162 -5.95 -14.23 -6.04
C MET A 162 -7.27 -14.98 -5.86
N VAL A 163 -8.22 -14.82 -6.79
CA VAL A 163 -9.49 -15.58 -6.82
C VAL A 163 -9.18 -17.09 -6.85
N ASP A 164 -8.31 -17.51 -7.78
CA ASP A 164 -7.88 -18.90 -7.90
C ASP A 164 -7.11 -19.37 -6.67
N HIS A 165 -6.20 -18.55 -6.14
CA HIS A 165 -5.40 -18.85 -4.95
C HIS A 165 -6.26 -19.18 -3.73
N TYR A 166 -7.39 -18.48 -3.57
CA TYR A 166 -8.32 -18.71 -2.47
C TYR A 166 -9.43 -19.73 -2.81
N GLY A 167 -9.38 -20.37 -3.98
CA GLY A 167 -10.39 -21.33 -4.43
C GLY A 167 -11.78 -20.72 -4.56
N LEU A 168 -11.85 -19.45 -4.97
CA LEU A 168 -13.11 -18.73 -5.14
C LEU A 168 -13.68 -18.99 -6.54
N GLU A 169 -14.99 -19.23 -6.62
CA GLU A 169 -15.66 -19.48 -7.91
C GLU A 169 -15.73 -18.21 -8.77
N GLU A 170 -15.30 -18.30 -10.03
CA GLU A 170 -15.33 -17.21 -11.02
C GLU A 170 -16.76 -16.68 -11.25
N GLU A 171 -17.77 -17.56 -11.17
CA GLU A 171 -19.18 -17.18 -11.24
C GLU A 171 -19.60 -16.26 -10.07
N ALA A 172 -19.07 -16.49 -8.87
CA ALA A 172 -19.32 -15.62 -7.71
C ALA A 172 -18.61 -14.27 -7.86
N ALA A 173 -17.44 -14.24 -8.51
CA ALA A 173 -16.74 -13.01 -8.88
C ALA A 173 -17.57 -12.18 -9.86
N THR A 174 -18.07 -12.83 -10.91
CA THR A 174 -18.89 -12.20 -11.95
C THR A 174 -20.23 -11.70 -11.41
N MET A 175 -20.84 -12.44 -10.47
CA MET A 175 -22.09 -12.03 -9.82
C MET A 175 -21.91 -10.84 -8.85
N ASN A 176 -20.70 -10.63 -8.32
CA ASN A 176 -20.35 -9.42 -7.59
C ASN A 176 -20.22 -8.19 -8.54
N ASP A 177 -19.94 -8.42 -9.82
CA ASP A 177 -19.82 -7.37 -10.84
C ASP A 177 -21.16 -6.92 -11.47
N LEU A 178 -22.26 -7.64 -11.26
CA LEU A 178 -23.57 -7.31 -11.86
C LEU A 178 -24.39 -6.28 -11.05
N ALA A 179 -24.40 -5.04 -11.56
CA ALA A 179 -25.38 -3.95 -11.45
C ALA A 179 -26.19 -3.78 -10.14
N LEU A 180 -25.64 -2.92 -9.27
CA LEU A 180 -26.12 -2.47 -7.96
C LEU A 180 -27.58 -2.00 -7.80
N PRO A 181 -28.15 -1.10 -8.64
CA PRO A 181 -29.43 -0.48 -8.33
C PRO A 181 -30.58 -1.49 -8.29
N TRP A 182 -30.47 -2.54 -9.10
CA TRP A 182 -31.51 -3.57 -9.16
C TRP A 182 -31.48 -4.53 -7.96
N LEU A 183 -30.31 -4.82 -7.38
CA LEU A 183 -30.18 -5.82 -6.31
C LEU A 183 -30.67 -5.29 -4.96
N ASN A 184 -30.40 -4.03 -4.62
CA ASN A 184 -30.73 -3.48 -3.31
C ASN A 184 -32.21 -3.12 -3.19
N ASP A 185 -32.79 -2.51 -4.23
CA ASP A 185 -34.19 -2.07 -4.20
C ASP A 185 -35.16 -3.22 -4.47
N ASN A 186 -34.82 -4.15 -5.37
CA ASN A 186 -35.75 -5.20 -5.80
C ASN A 186 -35.47 -6.58 -5.19
N ARG A 187 -34.28 -6.81 -4.59
CA ARG A 187 -33.87 -8.15 -4.10
C ARG A 187 -33.04 -8.13 -2.79
N PRO A 188 -33.51 -7.48 -1.70
CA PRO A 188 -32.79 -7.47 -0.41
C PRO A 188 -32.54 -8.87 0.17
N GLY A 189 -33.40 -9.85 -0.15
CA GLY A 189 -33.20 -11.26 0.20
C GLY A 189 -31.97 -11.88 -0.47
N LYS A 190 -31.64 -11.46 -1.70
CA LYS A 190 -30.45 -11.93 -2.44
C LYS A 190 -29.17 -11.37 -1.81
N ILE A 191 -29.16 -10.09 -1.45
CA ILE A 191 -28.05 -9.49 -0.69
C ILE A 191 -27.84 -10.24 0.63
N SER A 192 -28.92 -10.48 1.37
CA SER A 192 -28.87 -11.22 2.64
C SER A 192 -28.35 -12.65 2.45
N SER A 193 -28.69 -13.32 1.35
CA SER A 193 -28.16 -14.64 1.00
C SER A 193 -26.66 -14.59 0.67
N MET A 194 -26.22 -13.62 -0.13
CA MET A 194 -24.82 -13.42 -0.49
C MET A 194 -23.95 -13.09 0.74
N ALA A 195 -24.41 -12.20 1.61
CA ALA A 195 -23.70 -11.77 2.81
C ALA A 195 -23.45 -12.90 3.82
N ARG A 196 -24.22 -13.99 3.74
CA ARG A 196 -24.05 -15.20 4.56
C ARG A 196 -23.05 -16.20 3.98
N LYS A 197 -22.67 -16.08 2.71
CA LYS A 197 -21.76 -17.02 2.03
C LYS A 197 -20.29 -16.58 2.18
N PRO A 198 -19.41 -17.41 2.76
CA PRO A 198 -18.00 -17.05 2.99
C PRO A 198 -17.24 -16.62 1.72
N GLY A 199 -17.49 -17.27 0.58
CA GLY A 199 -16.81 -16.94 -0.68
C GLY A 199 -17.09 -15.51 -1.16
N TYR A 200 -18.36 -15.07 -1.10
CA TYR A 200 -18.73 -13.70 -1.46
C TYR A 200 -18.12 -12.66 -0.51
N ARG A 201 -18.02 -13.01 0.77
CA ARG A 201 -17.37 -12.17 1.77
C ARG A 201 -15.88 -11.99 1.45
N LEU A 202 -15.13 -13.07 1.24
CA LEU A 202 -13.71 -12.99 0.95
C LEU A 202 -13.44 -12.24 -0.36
N LEU A 203 -14.25 -12.50 -1.39
CA LEU A 203 -14.15 -11.80 -2.67
C LEU A 203 -14.43 -10.31 -2.54
N SER A 204 -15.44 -9.95 -1.75
CA SER A 204 -15.76 -8.55 -1.44
C SER A 204 -14.62 -7.84 -0.70
N GLN A 205 -14.01 -8.52 0.27
CA GLN A 205 -12.85 -8.00 1.00
C GLN A 205 -11.66 -7.78 0.07
N LEU A 206 -11.36 -8.76 -0.80
CA LEU A 206 -10.30 -8.65 -1.81
C LEU A 206 -10.54 -7.48 -2.75
N ARG A 207 -11.76 -7.34 -3.28
CA ARG A 207 -12.11 -6.29 -4.22
C ARG A 207 -12.04 -4.90 -3.57
N LEU A 208 -12.55 -4.74 -2.35
CA LEU A 208 -12.44 -3.49 -1.60
C LEU A 208 -10.97 -3.17 -1.27
N PHE A 209 -10.16 -4.16 -0.90
CA PHE A 209 -8.72 -3.99 -0.71
C PHE A 209 -8.05 -3.44 -1.97
N MET A 210 -8.31 -4.03 -3.14
CA MET A 210 -7.75 -3.57 -4.40
C MET A 210 -8.13 -2.12 -4.70
N LYS A 211 -9.39 -1.74 -4.43
CA LYS A 211 -9.85 -0.36 -4.58
C LYS A 211 -9.11 0.60 -3.65
N LEU A 212 -9.05 0.28 -2.35
CA LEU A 212 -8.41 1.14 -1.35
C LEU A 212 -6.91 1.29 -1.59
N ALA A 213 -6.27 0.30 -2.23
CA ALA A 213 -4.90 0.39 -2.73
C ALA A 213 -4.75 1.28 -3.98
N GLY A 214 -5.83 1.90 -4.47
CA GLY A 214 -5.83 2.79 -5.62
C GLY A 214 -5.89 2.07 -6.98
N HIS A 215 -6.20 0.78 -7.01
CA HIS A 215 -6.25 0.00 -8.25
C HIS A 215 -7.63 0.10 -8.89
N ARG A 216 -7.80 1.04 -9.85
CA ARG A 216 -9.06 1.22 -10.60
C ARG A 216 -9.31 0.14 -11.66
N ASN A 217 -8.26 -0.55 -12.12
CA ASN A 217 -8.36 -1.66 -13.08
C ASN A 217 -7.71 -2.91 -12.47
N TYR A 218 -8.55 -3.86 -12.07
CA TYR A 218 -8.17 -5.04 -11.29
C TYR A 218 -7.39 -6.08 -12.11
N ALA A 219 -7.49 -6.06 -13.44
CA ALA A 219 -6.97 -7.12 -14.31
C ALA A 219 -5.43 -7.16 -14.39
N ASN A 220 -4.75 -6.01 -14.26
CA ASN A 220 -3.33 -5.88 -14.61
C ASN A 220 -2.42 -5.53 -13.41
N LYS A 221 -2.90 -5.69 -12.17
CA LYS A 221 -2.15 -5.25 -10.97
C LYS A 221 -1.98 -6.37 -9.97
N VAL A 222 -0.79 -6.37 -9.38
CA VAL A 222 -0.15 -7.53 -8.79
C VAL A 222 0.02 -7.31 -7.28
N VAL A 223 -0.80 -7.99 -6.47
CA VAL A 223 -0.79 -7.97 -4.99
C VAL A 223 -0.35 -9.33 -4.45
N THR A 224 -0.13 -9.45 -3.15
CA THR A 224 0.39 -10.69 -2.55
C THR A 224 -0.60 -11.22 -1.53
N PRO A 225 -0.71 -12.55 -1.34
CA PRO A 225 -1.56 -13.12 -0.29
C PRO A 225 -1.25 -12.49 1.08
N LYS A 226 0.03 -12.36 1.41
CA LYS A 226 0.49 -11.72 2.66
C LYS A 226 0.06 -10.26 2.79
N GLN A 227 0.06 -9.48 1.70
CA GLN A 227 -0.41 -8.09 1.72
C GLN A 227 -1.92 -8.03 1.99
N PHE A 228 -2.69 -8.89 1.34
CA PHE A 228 -4.13 -8.97 1.55
C PHE A 228 -4.47 -9.45 2.96
N GLU A 229 -3.84 -10.51 3.45
CA GLU A 229 -3.99 -11.02 4.82
C GLU A 229 -3.65 -9.97 5.88
N ALA A 230 -2.57 -9.19 5.67
CA ALA A 230 -2.24 -8.07 6.53
C ALA A 230 -3.31 -6.97 6.48
N ALA A 231 -3.89 -6.71 5.29
CA ALA A 231 -4.94 -5.72 5.11
C ALA A 231 -6.27 -6.12 5.75
N LEU A 232 -6.58 -7.41 5.89
CA LEU A 232 -7.81 -7.89 6.54
C LEU A 232 -7.98 -7.36 7.98
N ASN A 233 -6.87 -7.09 8.68
CA ASN A 233 -6.90 -6.54 10.04
C ASN A 233 -6.68 -5.03 10.11
N LYS A 234 -6.40 -4.36 8.98
CA LYS A 234 -6.20 -2.91 8.99
C LYS A 234 -7.56 -2.21 9.12
N PRO A 235 -7.66 -1.19 9.99
CA PRO A 235 -8.86 -0.38 10.07
C PRO A 235 -9.04 0.39 8.77
N ILE A 236 -10.27 0.38 8.28
CA ILE A 236 -10.73 1.22 7.18
C ILE A 236 -11.85 2.10 7.72
N GLN A 237 -12.00 3.29 7.13
CA GLN A 237 -13.09 4.20 7.46
C GLN A 237 -14.16 4.08 6.39
N LEU A 238 -15.37 3.82 6.83
CA LEU A 238 -16.57 3.81 6.00
C LEU A 238 -17.46 4.96 6.41
N TRP A 239 -18.28 5.41 5.48
CA TRP A 239 -19.10 6.59 5.64
C TRP A 239 -20.53 6.28 5.26
N ARG A 240 -21.48 6.93 5.93
CA ARG A 240 -22.88 6.91 5.56
C ARG A 240 -23.48 8.27 5.88
N GLY A 241 -24.43 8.72 5.08
CA GLY A 241 -25.22 9.90 5.39
C GLY A 241 -26.61 9.80 4.80
N GLY A 242 -27.43 10.78 5.16
CA GLY A 242 -28.78 10.98 4.63
C GLY A 242 -29.37 12.30 5.12
N GLY A 243 -30.52 12.66 4.56
CA GLY A 243 -31.35 13.76 5.07
C GLY A 243 -32.26 13.32 6.23
N GLY A 244 -32.75 14.30 6.99
CA GLY A 244 -33.62 14.16 8.15
C GLY A 244 -32.87 13.93 9.47
N GLU A 245 -33.61 13.47 10.49
CA GLU A 245 -33.03 13.08 11.79
C GLU A 245 -32.30 11.74 11.68
N TYR A 246 -31.09 11.65 12.23
CA TYR A 246 -30.35 10.39 12.30
C TYR A 246 -31.04 9.41 13.26
N ASP A 247 -31.58 8.33 12.71
CA ASP A 247 -32.08 7.20 13.49
C ASP A 247 -30.98 6.11 13.61
N PRO A 248 -30.42 5.85 14.80
CA PRO A 248 -29.45 4.78 15.01
C PRO A 248 -30.07 3.38 14.88
N ASP A 249 -31.40 3.26 15.02
CA ASP A 249 -32.17 2.02 14.91
C ASP A 249 -32.71 1.79 13.48
N TYR A 250 -32.27 2.61 12.52
CA TYR A 250 -32.73 2.58 11.15
C TYR A 250 -32.56 1.19 10.50
N ALA A 251 -33.70 0.65 10.03
CA ALA A 251 -33.88 -0.61 9.30
C ALA A 251 -33.63 -1.92 10.08
N THR A 252 -34.31 -2.08 11.22
CA THR A 252 -34.46 -3.37 11.93
C THR A 252 -35.04 -4.53 11.10
N THR A 253 -35.56 -4.28 9.90
CA THR A 253 -36.04 -5.35 9.00
C THR A 253 -34.90 -6.10 8.30
N ARG A 254 -33.72 -5.48 8.15
CA ARG A 254 -32.55 -6.07 7.50
C ARG A 254 -31.50 -6.38 8.55
N SER A 255 -30.76 -7.48 8.39
CA SER A 255 -29.69 -7.87 9.33
C SER A 255 -28.35 -7.16 9.07
N TRP A 256 -28.35 -6.13 8.21
CA TRP A 256 -27.17 -5.45 7.70
C TRP A 256 -27.46 -4.00 7.35
N SER A 257 -26.40 -3.19 7.33
CA SER A 257 -26.40 -1.77 6.98
C SER A 257 -25.43 -1.52 5.83
N SER A 258 -25.71 -0.50 5.01
CA SER A 258 -24.87 -0.10 3.89
C SER A 258 -24.12 1.20 4.19
N PHE A 259 -22.87 1.25 3.75
CA PHE A 259 -21.95 2.38 3.84
C PHE A 259 -21.26 2.57 2.48
N THR A 260 -20.44 3.61 2.33
CA THR A 260 -19.52 3.80 1.21
C THR A 260 -18.09 3.94 1.73
N ALA A 261 -17.10 3.56 0.92
CA ALA A 261 -15.69 3.80 1.21
C ALA A 261 -15.19 5.16 0.67
N ASP A 262 -16.06 5.94 0.00
CA ASP A 262 -15.74 7.25 -0.57
C ASP A 262 -16.46 8.36 0.21
N GLU A 263 -15.72 9.04 1.10
CA GLU A 263 -16.21 10.16 1.91
C GLU A 263 -16.93 11.24 1.08
N ARG A 264 -16.43 11.51 -0.14
CA ARG A 264 -16.99 12.57 -1.00
C ARG A 264 -18.42 12.25 -1.44
N ARG A 265 -18.78 10.97 -1.49
CA ARG A 265 -20.12 10.54 -1.86
C ARG A 265 -21.11 10.81 -0.73
N VAL A 266 -20.70 10.69 0.52
CA VAL A 266 -21.58 10.94 1.66
C VAL A 266 -22.09 12.36 1.68
N LYS A 267 -21.23 13.34 1.40
CA LYS A 267 -21.63 14.75 1.25
C LYS A 267 -22.62 14.99 0.13
N THR A 268 -22.54 14.18 -0.93
CA THR A 268 -23.52 14.24 -2.02
C THR A 268 -24.87 13.71 -1.52
N PHE A 269 -24.91 12.62 -0.76
CA PHE A 269 -26.15 12.00 -0.32
C PHE A 269 -26.82 12.70 0.87
N SER A 270 -26.04 13.24 1.80
CA SER A 270 -26.57 13.93 2.99
C SER A 270 -27.44 15.14 2.62
N GLN A 271 -27.28 15.68 1.41
CA GLN A 271 -28.05 16.82 0.89
C GLN A 271 -29.45 16.47 0.34
N TYR A 272 -29.86 15.20 0.30
CA TYR A 272 -31.14 14.81 -0.28
C TYR A 272 -32.00 14.00 0.70
N ASP A 273 -33.18 14.54 1.01
CA ASP A 273 -34.20 13.90 1.85
C ASP A 273 -34.66 12.55 1.27
N GLY A 274 -34.82 11.56 2.14
CA GLY A 274 -35.14 10.19 1.77
C GLY A 274 -34.05 9.43 1.00
N THR A 275 -32.90 10.06 0.72
CA THR A 275 -31.73 9.35 0.22
C THR A 275 -30.88 8.91 1.39
N TYR A 276 -30.53 7.64 1.37
CA TYR A 276 -29.50 7.09 2.23
C TYR A 276 -28.27 6.94 1.33
N GLY A 277 -27.09 6.78 1.92
CA GLY A 277 -25.82 6.69 1.21
C GLY A 277 -25.66 5.59 0.14
N THR A 278 -26.74 5.07 -0.46
CA THR A 278 -26.79 4.32 -1.72
C THR A 278 -28.13 4.53 -2.47
N ASN A 279 -28.08 4.50 -3.83
CA ASN A 279 -29.14 4.58 -4.86
C ASN A 279 -29.83 5.92 -5.23
N MET A 280 -29.30 6.62 -6.25
CA MET A 280 -29.92 6.83 -7.59
C MET A 280 -29.36 8.07 -8.32
N PRO A 281 -28.69 7.93 -9.49
CA PRO A 281 -28.56 9.03 -10.44
C PRO A 281 -29.87 9.15 -11.24
N GLY A 282 -30.68 10.18 -10.97
CA GLY A 282 -31.71 10.61 -11.93
C GLY A 282 -33.09 11.00 -11.42
N GLN A 283 -33.39 10.93 -10.12
CA GLN A 283 -34.63 11.52 -9.60
C GLN A 283 -34.33 12.82 -8.85
N ARG A 284 -34.80 13.94 -9.41
CA ARG A 284 -34.90 15.22 -8.69
C ARG A 284 -35.95 15.06 -7.58
N LEU A 285 -35.53 14.61 -6.40
CA LEU A 285 -36.30 14.76 -5.18
C LEU A 285 -35.97 16.13 -4.57
N SER A 286 -36.99 16.81 -4.07
CA SER A 286 -36.95 18.24 -3.75
C SER A 286 -35.92 18.59 -2.68
N THR A 287 -35.11 19.62 -2.95
CA THR A 287 -34.07 20.21 -2.09
C THR A 287 -34.63 20.96 -0.88
N ARG A 288 -35.63 20.40 -0.17
CA ARG A 288 -36.15 21.05 1.04
C ARG A 288 -35.21 20.75 2.20
N ASP A 289 -34.62 21.83 2.70
CA ASP A 289 -33.94 21.98 3.99
C ASP A 289 -32.67 21.14 4.18
N ALA A 290 -31.57 21.61 3.59
CA ALA A 290 -30.21 21.08 3.76
C ALA A 290 -29.66 21.18 5.20
N ASP A 291 -30.43 21.78 6.12
CA ASP A 291 -30.06 21.96 7.53
C ASP A 291 -30.21 20.67 8.36
N ASP A 292 -31.03 19.72 7.89
CA ASP A 292 -31.24 18.42 8.56
C ASP A 292 -30.49 17.31 7.79
N SER A 293 -29.17 17.39 7.74
CA SER A 293 -28.35 16.33 7.14
C SER A 293 -27.45 15.70 8.18
N TRP A 294 -27.25 14.38 8.07
CA TRP A 294 -26.37 13.66 8.99
C TRP A 294 -25.33 12.84 8.24
N GLU A 295 -24.16 12.73 8.87
CA GLU A 295 -23.04 11.93 8.40
C GLU A 295 -22.49 11.11 9.58
N VAL A 296 -22.23 9.83 9.34
CA VAL A 296 -21.60 8.94 10.30
C VAL A 296 -20.40 8.27 9.66
N ALA A 297 -19.37 8.07 10.47
CA ALA A 297 -18.19 7.29 10.12
C ALA A 297 -18.17 6.01 10.94
N LEU A 298 -17.73 4.95 10.29
CA LEU A 298 -17.52 3.65 10.91
C LEU A 298 -16.09 3.21 10.63
N THR A 299 -15.29 3.13 11.68
CA THR A 299 -13.94 2.56 11.60
C THR A 299 -13.97 1.10 12.01
N LEU A 300 -13.58 0.21 11.11
CA LEU A 300 -13.63 -1.23 11.31
C LEU A 300 -12.53 -1.94 10.49
N PRO A 301 -12.07 -3.15 10.88
CA PRO A 301 -11.14 -3.90 10.06
C PRO A 301 -11.82 -4.44 8.79
N LEU A 302 -11.06 -4.56 7.69
CA LEU A 302 -11.57 -5.07 6.42
C LEU A 302 -12.23 -6.45 6.52
N LYS A 303 -11.77 -7.33 7.43
CA LYS A 303 -12.38 -8.65 7.67
C LYS A 303 -13.83 -8.62 8.15
N ASP A 304 -14.31 -7.48 8.66
CA ASP A 304 -15.68 -7.32 9.15
C ASP A 304 -16.67 -6.95 8.03
N ILE A 305 -16.18 -6.69 6.81
CA ILE A 305 -17.02 -6.45 5.63
C ILE A 305 -17.76 -7.72 5.24
N LEU A 306 -19.06 -7.62 4.99
CA LEU A 306 -19.91 -8.71 4.52
C LEU A 306 -19.92 -8.80 3.01
N LEU A 307 -20.16 -7.65 2.37
CA LEU A 307 -20.17 -7.52 0.92
C LEU A 307 -19.62 -6.16 0.53
N TYR A 308 -19.02 -6.11 -0.65
CA TYR A 308 -18.58 -4.91 -1.32
C TYR A 308 -19.06 -5.00 -2.74
N LEU A 309 -19.87 -4.03 -3.15
CA LEU A 309 -20.52 -3.97 -4.43
C LEU A 309 -20.17 -2.63 -5.09
N SER A 310 -19.79 -2.65 -6.36
CA SER A 310 -19.52 -1.42 -7.11
C SER A 310 -19.85 -1.59 -8.58
N ASN A 311 -20.54 -0.61 -9.16
CA ASN A 311 -20.91 -0.54 -10.58
C ASN A 311 -20.34 0.71 -11.28
N GLY A 312 -19.23 1.26 -10.77
CA GLY A 312 -18.57 2.46 -11.29
C GLY A 312 -19.21 3.78 -10.85
N TYR A 313 -20.54 3.85 -10.77
CA TYR A 313 -21.26 5.06 -10.34
C TYR A 313 -21.79 4.97 -8.91
N ASP A 314 -22.02 3.76 -8.41
CA ASP A 314 -22.49 3.46 -7.07
C ASP A 314 -21.53 2.50 -6.35
N GLU A 315 -21.48 2.63 -5.03
CA GLU A 315 -20.59 1.89 -4.16
C GLU A 315 -21.31 1.59 -2.84
N GLU A 316 -21.43 0.30 -2.55
CA GLU A 316 -22.01 -0.17 -1.31
C GLU A 316 -21.05 -1.10 -0.58
N VAL A 317 -20.79 -0.77 0.68
CA VAL A 317 -20.05 -1.58 1.63
C VAL A 317 -21.02 -2.04 2.70
N ILE A 318 -21.32 -3.33 2.72
CA ILE A 318 -22.32 -3.92 3.60
C ILE A 318 -21.65 -4.49 4.84
N VAL A 319 -22.16 -4.11 6.00
CA VAL A 319 -21.71 -4.56 7.33
C VAL A 319 -22.89 -5.08 8.14
N SER A 320 -22.64 -5.92 9.16
CA SER A 320 -23.71 -6.37 10.06
C SER A 320 -24.22 -5.22 10.93
N ASN A 321 -25.49 -5.23 11.33
CA ASN A 321 -26.02 -4.19 12.22
C ASN A 321 -25.28 -4.11 13.56
N LYS A 322 -24.79 -5.24 14.08
CA LYS A 322 -23.96 -5.27 15.30
C LYS A 322 -22.67 -4.45 15.15
N VAL A 323 -22.09 -4.42 13.95
CA VAL A 323 -20.90 -3.61 13.64
C VAL A 323 -21.31 -2.18 13.35
N ALA A 324 -22.39 -1.97 12.58
CA ALA A 324 -22.93 -0.65 12.27
C ALA A 324 -23.31 0.17 13.51
N ALA A 325 -23.81 -0.47 14.57
CA ALA A 325 -24.13 0.15 15.85
C ALA A 325 -22.91 0.80 16.55
N ARG A 326 -21.70 0.57 16.05
CA ARG A 326 -20.46 1.22 16.51
C ARG A 326 -20.11 2.47 15.71
N ALA A 327 -20.89 2.82 14.69
CA ALA A 327 -20.68 4.02 13.90
C ALA A 327 -20.80 5.25 14.79
N GLN A 328 -19.90 6.20 14.58
CA GLN A 328 -19.87 7.46 15.31
C GLN A 328 -20.39 8.54 14.37
N ILE A 329 -21.23 9.43 14.89
CA ILE A 329 -21.63 10.63 14.16
C ILE A 329 -20.35 11.42 13.87
N VAL A 330 -20.16 11.75 12.60
CA VAL A 330 -19.10 12.67 12.18
C VAL A 330 -19.70 14.03 12.42
N GLU A 331 -19.52 14.56 13.62
CA GLU A 331 -19.60 15.99 13.77
C GLU A 331 -18.48 16.56 12.89
N SER A 332 -18.84 17.07 11.71
CA SER A 332 -18.28 18.39 11.40
C SER A 332 -18.68 19.20 12.63
N LEU A 333 -17.72 19.56 13.49
CA LEU A 333 -17.91 20.65 14.45
C LEU A 333 -18.65 21.71 13.65
N SER A 334 -19.95 21.85 13.88
CA SER A 334 -20.72 22.82 13.11
C SER A 334 -19.98 24.12 13.33
N GLU A 335 -19.71 24.86 12.26
CA GLU A 335 -18.97 26.11 12.38
C GLU A 335 -19.60 27.00 13.48
N SER A 336 -20.89 26.83 13.81
CA SER A 336 -21.55 27.40 14.97
C SER A 336 -20.92 27.07 16.34
N ILE A 337 -20.56 25.81 16.65
CA ILE A 337 -19.95 25.45 17.94
C ILE A 337 -18.49 25.95 18.01
N LEU A 338 -17.76 25.89 16.89
CA LEU A 338 -16.42 26.48 16.82
C LEU A 338 -16.45 28.01 16.89
N MET A 339 -17.46 28.65 16.31
CA MET A 339 -17.67 30.10 16.40
C MET A 339 -18.06 30.52 17.83
N GLU A 340 -18.96 29.79 18.48
CA GLU A 340 -19.35 30.07 19.88
C GLU A 340 -18.21 29.81 20.86
N LEU A 341 -17.35 28.80 20.63
CA LEU A 341 -16.12 28.59 21.40
C LEU A 341 -15.04 29.65 21.10
N GLN A 342 -15.01 30.21 19.88
CA GLN A 342 -14.13 31.33 19.54
C GLN A 342 -14.53 32.61 20.27
N GLU A 343 -15.81 32.82 20.55
CA GLU A 343 -16.30 33.94 21.36
C GLU A 343 -15.87 33.84 22.84
N ILE A 344 -15.71 32.62 23.35
CA ILE A 344 -15.23 32.35 24.72
C ILE A 344 -13.72 32.67 24.86
N GLY A 345 -12.97 32.69 23.75
CA GLY A 345 -11.51 32.95 23.71
C GLY A 345 -10.66 31.67 23.76
N ASP A 346 -9.33 31.78 23.62
CA ASP A 346 -8.42 30.61 23.59
C ASP A 346 -8.39 29.88 24.95
N PRO A 347 -8.98 28.67 25.07
CA PRO A 347 -9.08 27.95 26.34
C PRO A 347 -7.72 27.54 26.90
N SER A 348 -6.65 27.53 26.09
CA SER A 348 -5.30 27.19 26.52
C SER A 348 -4.63 28.28 27.38
N GLN A 349 -5.19 29.49 27.35
CA GLN A 349 -4.72 30.64 28.13
C GLN A 349 -5.54 30.88 29.40
N MET A 350 -6.63 30.14 29.61
CA MET A 350 -7.53 30.32 30.74
C MET A 350 -7.14 29.42 31.91
N THR A 351 -7.35 29.91 33.12
CA THR A 351 -7.39 29.07 34.31
C THR A 351 -8.64 28.21 34.31
N SER A 352 -8.62 27.11 35.07
CA SER A 352 -9.78 26.20 35.18
C SER A 352 -11.04 26.90 35.72
N LYS A 353 -10.87 27.97 36.50
CA LYS A 353 -11.98 28.77 37.01
C LYS A 353 -12.56 29.68 35.94
N GLU A 354 -11.72 30.38 35.17
CA GLU A 354 -12.19 31.25 34.09
C GLU A 354 -12.92 30.48 32.99
N LEU A 355 -12.40 29.31 32.60
CA LEU A 355 -13.09 28.45 31.63
C LEU A 355 -14.42 27.92 32.17
N LYS A 356 -14.49 27.61 33.48
CA LYS A 356 -15.74 27.19 34.14
C LYS A 356 -16.77 28.32 34.12
N ASP A 357 -16.39 29.50 34.59
CA ASP A 357 -17.29 30.66 34.71
C ASP A 357 -17.84 31.05 33.32
N GLN A 358 -17.01 31.01 32.27
CA GLN A 358 -17.45 31.29 30.90
C GLN A 358 -18.41 30.24 30.32
N LEU A 359 -18.18 28.95 30.61
CA LEU A 359 -19.08 27.88 30.17
C LEU A 359 -20.42 27.92 30.92
N GLU A 360 -20.42 28.31 32.19
CA GLU A 360 -21.64 28.53 32.98
C GLU A 360 -22.42 29.75 32.48
N ASP A 361 -21.74 30.88 32.21
CA ASP A 361 -22.35 32.11 31.68
C ASP A 361 -22.95 31.90 30.28
N ALA A 362 -22.31 31.09 29.43
CA ALA A 362 -22.83 30.71 28.12
C ALA A 362 -23.98 29.68 28.20
N GLY A 363 -24.34 29.19 29.40
CA GLY A 363 -25.44 28.26 29.63
C GLY A 363 -25.13 26.80 29.25
N TRP A 364 -23.84 26.46 29.14
CA TRP A 364 -23.36 25.11 28.76
C TRP A 364 -23.16 24.19 29.97
N ALA A 365 -23.17 24.70 31.20
CA ALA A 365 -22.80 23.91 32.38
C ALA A 365 -23.60 24.28 33.65
N LYS A 366 -23.82 23.25 34.49
CA LYS A 366 -23.99 23.35 35.95
C LYS A 366 -22.91 22.44 36.56
N VAL A 367 -21.85 22.99 37.14
CA VAL A 367 -20.71 22.19 37.62
C VAL A 367 -20.87 21.92 39.12
N ASP A 368 -20.94 20.64 39.51
CA ASP A 368 -20.93 20.23 40.91
C ASP A 368 -19.50 20.33 41.48
N ASP A 369 -19.33 21.05 42.60
CA ASP A 369 -18.04 21.25 43.27
C ASP A 369 -17.61 19.96 44.02
N GLY A 370 -17.18 18.96 43.25
CA GLY A 370 -16.50 17.76 43.76
C GLY A 370 -14.98 17.92 43.67
N ASP A 371 -14.28 17.74 44.79
CA ASP A 371 -12.84 17.99 45.00
C ASP A 371 -11.90 16.98 44.30
N THR A 372 -12.15 16.64 43.04
CA THR A 372 -11.33 15.71 42.24
C THR A 372 -10.96 16.30 40.88
N ALA A 373 -9.85 15.81 40.31
CA ALA A 373 -9.21 16.28 39.07
C ALA A 373 -10.04 16.13 37.77
N TYR A 374 -11.36 15.98 37.90
CA TYR A 374 -12.33 15.80 36.83
C TYR A 374 -13.58 16.62 37.16
N SER A 375 -13.91 17.58 36.32
CA SER A 375 -15.20 18.27 36.35
C SER A 375 -16.09 17.59 35.32
N ASN A 376 -17.24 17.06 35.74
CA ASN A 376 -18.27 16.67 34.80
C ASN A 376 -19.06 17.93 34.43
N VAL A 377 -19.10 18.25 33.14
CA VAL A 377 -19.94 19.33 32.63
C VAL A 377 -21.16 18.66 32.00
N TYR A 378 -22.32 18.84 32.63
CA TYR A 378 -23.59 18.37 32.09
C TYR A 378 -24.07 19.37 31.05
N GLY A 379 -24.44 18.88 29.86
CA GLY A 379 -24.99 19.73 28.82
C GLY A 379 -26.25 20.47 29.27
N LYS A 380 -26.63 21.49 28.48
CA LYS A 380 -27.84 22.30 28.68
C LYS A 380 -29.06 21.42 28.96
N GLU A 381 -29.97 21.88 29.82
CA GLU A 381 -31.21 21.15 30.18
C GLU A 381 -31.98 20.75 28.90
N GLY A 382 -32.16 19.44 28.66
CA GLY A 382 -32.72 18.85 27.42
C GLY A 382 -31.69 18.31 26.42
N SER A 383 -30.38 18.52 26.64
CA SER A 383 -29.30 17.98 25.81
C SER A 383 -28.95 16.54 26.21
N PRO A 384 -28.81 15.60 25.25
CA PRO A 384 -28.41 14.22 25.54
C PRO A 384 -26.90 14.07 25.76
N TRP A 385 -26.14 15.16 25.99
CA TRP A 385 -24.69 15.15 25.96
C TRP A 385 -24.05 15.52 27.31
N VAL A 386 -22.99 14.81 27.68
CA VAL A 386 -22.12 15.10 28.82
C VAL A 386 -20.70 15.38 28.33
N VAL A 387 -20.15 16.52 28.74
CA VAL A 387 -18.76 16.90 28.43
C VAL A 387 -17.89 16.49 29.60
N LYS A 388 -16.90 15.65 29.32
CA LYS A 388 -15.85 15.32 30.28
C LYS A 388 -14.60 16.11 29.95
N ILE A 389 -14.25 17.05 30.83
CA ILE A 389 -13.00 17.80 30.75
C ILE A 389 -11.92 17.00 31.49
N LEU A 390 -10.98 16.42 30.76
CA LEU A 390 -9.86 15.68 31.34
C LEU A 390 -8.68 16.62 31.60
N LYS A 391 -8.28 16.75 32.86
CA LYS A 391 -7.05 17.45 33.25
C LYS A 391 -5.82 16.58 32.98
N VAL A 392 -5.08 16.84 31.93
CA VAL A 392 -3.78 16.17 31.68
C VAL A 392 -2.67 16.97 32.34
N MET A 393 -2.17 16.52 33.50
CA MET A 393 -0.96 17.10 34.11
C MET A 393 0.29 16.44 33.53
N ARG A 394 1.07 17.19 32.74
CA ARG A 394 2.45 16.77 32.39
C ARG A 394 3.37 17.01 33.58
N ARG A 395 3.93 15.95 34.16
CA ARG A 395 5.00 16.06 35.16
C ARG A 395 6.29 16.54 34.48
N GLY A 396 6.78 17.71 34.88
CA GLY A 396 8.14 18.17 34.61
C GLY A 396 8.24 19.47 33.81
N SER A 397 7.96 20.61 34.44
CA SER A 397 8.65 21.91 34.32
C SER A 397 7.83 22.98 35.04
N ALA A 398 8.48 24.03 35.54
CA ALA A 398 7.87 25.08 36.38
C ALA A 398 6.83 25.99 35.66
N SER A 399 6.36 25.58 34.49
CA SER A 399 5.19 26.16 33.81
C SER A 399 4.21 25.05 33.49
N THR A 400 3.19 24.88 34.35
CA THR A 400 2.08 23.96 34.10
C THR A 400 1.31 24.44 32.87
N ARG A 401 1.57 23.85 31.69
CA ARG A 401 0.71 24.07 30.52
C ARG A 401 -0.48 23.11 30.58
N PHE A 402 -1.68 23.67 30.51
CA PHE A 402 -2.91 22.90 30.42
C PHE A 402 -3.03 22.28 29.03
N GLN A 403 -3.31 20.98 28.98
CA GLN A 403 -3.93 20.35 27.82
C GLN A 403 -5.32 19.93 28.24
N CYS A 404 -6.32 20.62 27.72
CA CYS A 404 -7.71 20.22 27.83
C CYS A 404 -7.97 19.15 26.78
N ALA A 405 -8.27 17.93 27.22
CA ALA A 405 -8.85 16.92 26.35
C ALA A 405 -10.35 16.86 26.66
N MET A 406 -11.18 17.31 25.72
CA MET A 406 -12.63 17.17 25.81
C MET A 406 -13.01 15.82 25.23
N GLN A 407 -13.68 14.99 26.04
CA GLN A 407 -14.35 13.78 25.57
C GLN A 407 -15.85 13.98 25.74
N TRP A 408 -16.58 13.88 24.63
CA TRP A 408 -18.03 13.97 24.59
C TRP A 408 -18.61 12.56 24.73
N TYR A 409 -19.57 12.41 25.64
CA TYR A 409 -20.30 11.17 25.86
C TYR A 409 -21.80 11.46 25.70
N ARG A 410 -22.53 10.51 25.10
CA ARG A 410 -24.00 10.49 25.10
C ARG A 410 -24.50 9.62 26.24
#